data_AF-A0A8H5RSP5-F1
#
_entry.id   AF-A0A8H5RSP5-F1
#
_cell.length_a   1.000
_cell.length_b   1.000
_cell.length_c   1.000
_cell.angle_alpha   90.00
_cell.angle_beta   90.00
_cell.angle_gamma   90.00
#
_symmetry.space_group_name_H-M   'P 1'
#
loop_
_entity.id
_entity.type
_entity.pdbx_description
1 polymer ?
#
loop_
_entity_poly.entity_id
_entity_poly.type
_entity_poly.pdbx_seq_one_letter_code
_entity_poly.pdbx_strand_id
1 'polypeptide(L)' 'MLQEFLGDDKAKRFRREVHFPTGRFGEAIEQAQAAVFLASDESSFVNAHDFVVDGGLTKAYVTPEGPATQAPKNQA' A
#
# COMPACT_ATOMS: atom_id res chain seq x y z
N MET A 1 -9.78 1.31 -10.68
CA MET A 1 -8.90 1.14 -9.49
C MET A 1 -8.32 2.48 -9.05
N LEU A 2 -7.83 2.62 -7.80
CA LEU A 2 -7.23 3.88 -7.30
C LEU A 2 -6.05 4.35 -8.16
N GLN A 3 -5.17 3.43 -8.59
CA GLN A 3 -4.04 3.76 -9.46
C GLN A 3 -4.48 4.38 -10.80
N GLU A 4 -5.51 3.82 -11.44
CA GLU A 4 -6.09 4.35 -12.68
C GLU A 4 -6.72 5.73 -12.48
N PHE A 5 -7.42 5.94 -11.36
CA PHE A 5 -8.00 7.24 -11.02
C PHE A 5 -6.93 8.33 -10.84
N LEU A 6 -5.77 7.98 -10.28
CA LEU A 6 -4.65 8.93 -10.13
C LEU A 6 -3.99 9.26 -11.47
N GLY A 7 -4.00 8.33 -12.43
CA GLY A 7 -3.46 8.53 -13.78
C GLY A 7 -1.98 8.97 -13.75
N ASP A 8 -1.61 9.90 -14.63
CA ASP A 8 -0.23 10.42 -14.75
C ASP A 8 0.04 11.70 -13.91
N ASP A 9 -0.92 12.11 -13.07
CA ASP A 9 -0.76 13.29 -12.22
C ASP A 9 0.23 12.98 -11.08
N LYS A 10 1.51 13.29 -11.34
CA LYS A 10 2.63 13.04 -10.42
C LYS A 10 2.39 13.62 -9.03
N ALA A 11 1.79 14.80 -8.93
CA ALA A 11 1.53 15.43 -7.65
C ALA A 11 0.42 14.70 -6.87
N LYS A 12 -0.65 14.26 -7.54
CA LYS A 12 -1.70 13.44 -6.91
C LYS A 12 -1.18 12.08 -6.49
N ARG A 13 -0.37 11.42 -7.33
CA ARG A 13 0.26 10.13 -7.02
C ARG A 13 1.20 10.23 -5.83
N PHE A 14 2.10 11.21 -5.84
CA PHE A 14 3.07 11.42 -4.76
C PHE A 14 2.39 11.56 -3.39
N ARG A 15 1.29 12.31 -3.30
CA ARG A 15 0.55 12.46 -2.03
C ARG A 15 -0.02 11.15 -1.48
N ARG A 16 -0.11 10.09 -2.27
CA ARG A 16 -0.51 8.75 -1.83
C ARG A 16 0.71 7.85 -1.62
N GLU A 17 1.62 7.85 -2.59
CA GLU A 17 2.82 7.02 -2.61
C GLU A 17 3.78 7.36 -1.45
N VAL A 18 3.82 8.63 -1.01
CA VAL A 18 4.66 9.09 0.10
C VAL A 18 4.38 8.37 1.42
N HIS A 19 3.18 7.82 1.60
CA HIS A 19 2.83 7.11 2.83
C HIS A 19 3.40 5.70 2.91
N PHE A 20 3.80 5.11 1.79
CA PHE A 20 4.41 3.79 1.74
C PHE A 20 5.93 3.97 1.84
N PRO A 21 6.61 3.37 2.84
CA PRO A 21 8.07 3.32 2.85
C PRO A 21 8.71 2.81 1.55
N THR A 22 8.05 1.89 0.84
CA THR A 22 8.50 1.40 -0.48
C THR A 22 8.34 2.44 -1.61
N GLY A 23 7.57 3.52 -1.40
CA GLY A 23 7.42 4.62 -2.34
C GLY A 23 6.55 4.34 -3.56
N ARG A 24 5.77 3.26 -3.56
CA ARG A 24 4.86 2.88 -4.66
C ARG A 24 3.64 2.12 -4.15
N PHE A 25 2.64 2.00 -5.01
CA PHE A 25 1.56 1.04 -4.79
C PHE A 25 2.06 -0.40 -4.91
N GLY A 26 1.49 -1.28 -4.09
CA GLY A 26 1.61 -2.72 -4.26
C GLY A 26 0.72 -3.21 -5.39
N GLU A 27 1.15 -4.29 -6.03
CA GLU A 27 0.42 -5.00 -7.08
C GLU A 27 -0.28 -6.25 -6.53
N ALA A 28 -1.38 -6.64 -7.15
CA ALA A 28 -2.16 -7.82 -6.72
C ALA A 28 -1.32 -9.11 -6.71
N ILE A 29 -0.34 -9.21 -7.62
CA ILE A 29 0.57 -10.35 -7.69
C ILE A 29 1.44 -10.49 -6.42
N GLU A 30 1.77 -9.39 -5.74
CA GLU A 30 2.59 -9.43 -4.52
C GLU A 30 1.81 -10.05 -3.35
N GLN A 31 0.50 -9.79 -3.27
CA GLN A 31 -0.39 -10.48 -2.32
C GLN A 31 -0.51 -11.97 -2.66
N ALA A 32 -0.69 -12.30 -3.95
CA ALA A 32 -0.81 -13.68 -4.38
C ALA A 32 0.45 -14.50 -4.08
N GLN A 33 1.64 -13.92 -4.28
CA GLN A 33 2.91 -14.58 -3.94
C GLN A 33 3.06 -14.81 -2.44
N ALA A 34 2.61 -13.86 -1.60
CA ALA A 34 2.59 -14.06 -0.15
C ALA A 34 1.66 -15.21 0.26
N ALA A 35 0.47 -15.31 -0.35
CA ALA A 35 -0.43 -16.43 -0.14
C ALA A 35 0.18 -17.77 -0.60
N VAL A 36 0.88 -17.79 -1.74
CA VAL A 36 1.60 -18.97 -2.23
C VAL A 36 2.68 -19.41 -1.23
N PHE A 37 3.47 -18.48 -0.69
CA PHE A 37 4.46 -18.77 0.35
C PHE A 37 3.83 -19.37 1.61
N LEU A 38 2.72 -18.80 2.10
CA LEU A 38 2.02 -19.33 3.27
C LEU A 38 1.36 -20.71 3.02
N ALA A 39 1.09 -21.04 1.75
CA ALA A 39 0.56 -22.33 1.36
C ALA A 39 1.64 -23.39 1.08
N SER A 40 2.92 -23.00 1.08
CA SER A 40 4.03 -23.87 0.72
C SER A 40 4.78 -24.39 1.95
N ASP A 41 5.58 -25.46 1.74
CA ASP A 41 6.33 -26.13 2.81
C ASP A 41 7.41 -25.22 3.43
N GLU A 42 7.85 -24.19 2.70
CA GLU A 42 8.79 -23.17 3.17
C GLU A 42 8.28 -22.36 4.35
N SER A 43 6.97 -22.36 4.61
CA SER A 43 6.33 -21.68 5.73
C SER A 43 5.91 -22.62 6.87
N SER A 44 6.44 -23.84 6.93
CA SER A 44 6.01 -24.91 7.86
C SER A 44 5.92 -24.56 9.35
N PHE A 45 6.58 -23.49 9.80
CA PHE A 45 6.50 -23.00 11.18
C PHE A 45 6.03 -21.54 11.32
N VAL A 46 5.51 -20.95 10.24
CA VAL A 46 4.90 -19.61 10.22
C VAL A 46 3.39 -19.78 10.42
N ASN A 47 2.95 -19.75 11.67
CA ASN A 47 1.53 -19.90 12.03
C ASN A 47 1.09 -18.82 13.04
N ALA A 48 -0.24 -18.64 13.17
CA ALA A 48 -0.87 -17.73 14.12
C ALA A 48 -0.33 -16.29 14.09
N HIS A 49 0.04 -15.79 12.91
CA HIS A 49 0.60 -14.46 12.71
C HIS A 49 -0.12 -13.69 11.60
N ASP A 50 -0.29 -12.39 11.79
CA ASP A 50 -0.76 -11.47 10.75
C ASP A 50 0.38 -11.16 9.78
N PHE A 51 0.40 -11.85 8.63
CA PHE A 51 1.43 -11.69 7.61
C PHE A 51 1.16 -10.47 6.72
N VAL A 52 1.56 -9.28 7.20
CA VAL A 52 1.31 -8.00 6.53
C VAL A 52 2.19 -7.80 5.30
N VAL A 53 1.56 -7.50 4.15
CA VAL A 53 2.23 -7.16 2.89
C VAL A 53 1.65 -5.85 2.38
N ASP A 54 2.21 -4.72 2.78
CA ASP A 54 1.61 -3.40 2.51
C ASP A 54 2.61 -2.30 2.18
N GLY A 55 3.84 -2.68 1.80
CA GLY A 55 4.92 -1.72 1.53
C GLY A 55 5.40 -0.95 2.77
N GLY A 56 5.08 -1.43 3.98
CA GLY A 56 5.50 -0.87 5.26
C GLY A 56 4.55 0.17 5.84
N LEU A 57 3.40 0.41 5.19
CA LEU A 57 2.42 1.43 5.58
C LEU A 57 1.97 1.27 7.04
N THR A 58 1.73 0.04 7.50
CA THR A 58 1.27 -0.27 8.86
C THR A 58 2.27 0.11 9.94
N LYS A 59 3.58 0.16 9.63
CA LYS A 59 4.64 0.37 10.63
C LYS A 59 5.36 1.71 10.51
N ALA A 60 5.38 2.31 9.34
CA ALA A 60 6.09 3.56 9.08
C ALA A 60 5.24 4.51 8.23
N TYR A 61 3.99 4.69 8.63
CA TYR A 61 3.12 5.73 8.06
C TYR A 61 3.80 7.09 8.21
N VAL A 62 4.28 7.61 7.09
CA VAL A 62 4.91 8.94 7.02
C VAL A 62 3.84 9.98 6.71
N THR A 63 3.84 11.06 7.48
CA THR A 63 2.96 12.20 7.24
C THR A 63 3.61 13.10 6.18
N PRO A 64 2.89 13.50 5.11
CA PRO A 64 3.42 14.41 4.12
C PRO A 64 3.78 15.74 4.78
N GLU A 65 4.90 16.33 4.38
CA GLU A 65 5.24 17.68 4.82
C GLU A 65 4.28 18.71 4.18
N GLY A 66 3.82 19.67 4.98
CA GLY A 66 2.98 20.78 4.51
C GLY A 66 1.51 20.72 4.97
N PRO A 67 0.72 21.76 4.62
CA PRO A 67 -0.70 21.82 4.99
C PRO A 67 -1.52 20.76 4.25
N ALA A 68 -2.54 20.21 4.93
CA ALA A 68 -3.45 19.25 4.33
C ALA A 68 -4.10 19.80 3.05
N THR A 69 -4.16 18.99 1.98
CA THR A 69 -4.88 19.39 0.76
C THR A 69 -6.38 19.45 1.03
N GLN A 70 -7.09 20.33 0.33
CA GLN A 70 -8.55 20.41 0.40
C GLN A 70 -9.17 19.03 0.11
N ALA A 71 -10.01 18.56 1.04
CA ALA A 71 -10.67 17.27 0.91
C ALA A 71 -11.56 17.25 -0.35
N PRO A 72 -11.68 16.10 -1.04
CA PRO A 72 -12.64 15.98 -2.14
C PRO A 72 -14.06 16.24 -1.64
N LYS A 73 -14.87 16.92 -2.45
CA LYS A 73 -16.31 17.03 -2.19
C LYS A 73 -16.92 15.66 -2.42
N ASN A 74 -17.47 15.05 -1.38
CA ASN A 74 -18.27 13.83 -1.51
C ASN A 74 -19.49 14.16 -2.37
N GLN A 75 -19.77 13.34 -3.39
CA GLN A 75 -21.05 13.40 -4.08
C GLN A 75 -22.05 12.72 -3.16
N ALA A 76 -22.88 13.53 -2.48
CA ALA A 76 -24.05 13.04 -1.76
C ALA A 76 -25.12 12.60 -2.77
#